data_AF-A0A960I011-F1
#
_entry.id   AF-A0A960I011-F1
#
_cell.length_a   1.000
_cell.length_b   1.000
_cell.length_c   1.000
_cell.angle_alpha   90.00
_cell.angle_beta   90.00
_cell.angle_gamma   90.00
#
_symmetry.space_group_name_H-M   'P 1'
#
loop_
_entity.id
_entity.type
_entity.pdbx_description
1 polymer ?
#
loop_
_entity_poly.entity_id
_entity_poly.type
_entity_poly.pdbx_seq_one_letter_code
_entity_poly.pdbx_strand_id
1 'polypeptide(L)'
;MTARESTLGPSALAESAAEAVRTLNHLTLHAPSAEVPGWEGVSDVYRVLGELRVLVERVPQVLRQVAKHLEQSASSYEVDDAAPAPAAEMIAAAVLGLRRAQEPLSDAGELIGAAQSVAAHLYTPAPVRVGGSASMAGG
;
A
#
# COMPACT_ATOMS: atom_id res chain seq x y z
N MET A 1 -0.69 -18.54 18.56
CA MET A 1 -0.48 -17.24 17.87
C MET A 1 -0.66 -16.13 18.89
N THR A 2 0.41 -15.80 19.62
CA THR A 2 0.45 -14.64 20.51
C THR A 2 0.80 -13.43 19.65
N ALA A 3 -0.18 -12.57 19.40
CA ALA A 3 0.12 -11.22 18.93
C ALA A 3 1.06 -10.61 19.97
N ARG A 4 2.30 -10.27 19.57
CA ARG A 4 3.07 -9.31 20.36
C ARG A 4 2.22 -8.06 20.37
N GLU A 5 1.62 -7.74 21.52
CA GLU A 5 1.09 -6.41 21.77
C GLU A 5 2.21 -5.44 21.42
N SER A 6 2.03 -4.73 20.32
CA SER A 6 2.88 -3.63 19.94
C SER A 6 2.84 -2.65 21.09
N THR A 7 3.99 -2.39 21.72
CA THR A 7 4.14 -1.30 22.70
C THR A 7 3.96 0.08 22.06
N LEU A 8 3.77 0.15 20.74
CA LEU A 8 3.52 1.37 19.98
C LEU A 8 2.02 1.65 19.91
N GLY A 9 1.65 2.88 20.26
CA GLY A 9 0.27 3.37 20.12
C GLY A 9 -0.15 3.59 18.66
N PRO A 10 -1.45 3.84 18.40
CA PRO A 10 -2.00 3.95 17.05
C PRO A 10 -1.27 4.95 16.15
N SER A 11 -0.86 6.11 16.70
CA SER A 11 -0.15 7.14 15.93
C SER A 11 1.23 6.68 15.46
N ALA A 12 2.00 6.00 16.32
CA ALA A 12 3.34 5.51 15.97
C ALA A 12 3.26 4.37 14.93
N LEU A 13 2.22 3.53 15.00
CA LEU A 13 1.97 2.52 13.97
C LEU A 13 1.55 3.13 12.63
N ALA A 14 0.71 4.18 12.65
CA ALA A 14 0.32 4.90 11.44
C ALA A 14 1.53 5.59 10.78
N GLU A 15 2.41 6.20 11.57
CA GLU A 15 3.67 6.78 11.12
C GLU A 15 4.58 5.71 10.49
N SER A 16 4.77 4.58 11.16
CA SER A 16 5.57 3.47 10.63
C SER A 16 5.01 2.91 9.31
N ALA A 17 3.68 2.84 9.17
CA ALA A 17 3.04 2.43 7.93
C ALA A 17 3.28 3.44 6.80
N ALA A 18 3.15 4.74 7.07
CA ALA A 18 3.44 5.79 6.11
C ALA A 18 4.92 5.76 5.65
N GLU A 19 5.84 5.54 6.58
CA GLU A 19 7.27 5.43 6.30
C GLU A 19 7.63 4.17 5.50
N ALA A 20 6.95 3.06 5.75
CA ALA A 20 7.08 1.84 4.94
C ALA A 20 6.61 2.08 3.50
N VAL A 21 5.49 2.76 3.30
CA VAL A 21 5.01 3.15 1.95
C VAL A 21 5.99 4.10 1.27
N ARG A 22 6.52 5.10 1.99
CA ARG A 22 7.56 6.01 1.47
C ARG A 22 8.80 5.23 1.00
N THR A 23 9.27 4.31 1.83
CA THR A 23 10.41 3.45 1.50
C THR A 23 10.11 2.59 0.27
N LEU A 24 8.92 1.97 0.20
CA LEU A 24 8.49 1.20 -0.96
C LEU A 24 8.49 2.05 -2.23
N ASN A 25 7.90 3.26 -2.19
CA ASN A 25 7.90 4.19 -3.31
C ASN A 25 9.31 4.52 -3.81
N HIS A 26 10.27 4.71 -2.91
CA HIS A 26 11.67 4.97 -3.28
C HIS A 26 12.32 3.76 -3.94
N LEU A 27 12.08 2.55 -3.42
CA LEU A 27 12.61 1.32 -4.01
C LEU A 27 11.97 1.03 -5.38
N THR A 28 10.73 1.47 -5.62
CA THR A 28 10.03 1.27 -6.89
C THR A 28 10.20 2.40 -7.90
N LEU A 29 11.06 3.40 -7.62
CA LEU A 29 11.18 4.61 -8.46
C LEU A 29 11.93 4.36 -9.79
N HIS A 30 12.89 3.44 -9.80
CA HIS A 30 13.75 3.13 -10.95
C HIS A 30 13.67 1.65 -11.28
N ALA A 31 13.92 1.25 -12.52
CA ALA A 31 13.94 -0.16 -12.88
C ALA A 31 14.84 -0.98 -11.91
N PRO A 32 14.46 -2.24 -11.59
CA PRO A 32 15.22 -3.08 -10.67
C PRO A 32 16.70 -3.16 -11.08
N SER A 33 17.58 -3.06 -10.09
CA SER A 33 19.04 -3.05 -10.29
C SER A 33 19.72 -3.86 -9.19
N ALA A 34 21.01 -4.14 -9.34
CA ALA A 34 21.79 -4.81 -8.30
C ALA A 34 21.79 -4.05 -6.95
N GLU A 35 21.52 -2.75 -6.97
CA GLU A 35 21.45 -1.89 -5.78
C GLU A 35 20.06 -1.91 -5.12
N VAL A 36 19.01 -2.29 -5.86
CA VAL A 36 17.63 -2.36 -5.40
C VAL A 36 17.04 -3.73 -5.75
N PRO A 37 17.45 -4.80 -5.02
CA PRO A 37 17.00 -6.14 -5.30
C PRO A 37 15.62 -6.43 -4.69
N GLY A 38 14.97 -7.48 -5.17
CA GLY A 38 13.69 -7.99 -4.66
C GLY A 38 12.44 -7.53 -5.43
N TRP A 39 12.61 -7.03 -6.66
CA TRP A 39 11.50 -6.78 -7.59
C TRP A 39 11.87 -6.89 -9.08
N GLU A 40 12.97 -7.58 -9.37
CA GLU A 40 13.52 -7.81 -10.72
C GLU A 40 12.64 -8.76 -11.54
N GLY A 41 12.07 -9.76 -10.87
CA GLY A 41 11.28 -10.81 -11.50
C GLY A 41 9.78 -10.55 -11.43
N VAL A 42 9.05 -11.14 -12.37
CA VAL A 42 7.58 -11.16 -12.35
C VAL A 42 7.04 -11.71 -11.03
N SER A 43 7.70 -12.73 -10.44
CA SER A 43 7.29 -13.33 -9.17
C SER A 43 7.37 -12.33 -8.01
N ASP A 44 8.34 -11.44 -8.03
CA ASP A 44 8.49 -10.39 -7.03
C ASP A 44 7.44 -9.29 -7.22
N VAL A 45 7.20 -8.88 -8.48
CA VAL A 45 6.11 -7.94 -8.83
C VAL A 45 4.75 -8.49 -8.37
N TYR A 46 4.48 -9.78 -8.61
CA TYR A 46 3.27 -10.44 -8.13
C TYR A 46 3.13 -10.36 -6.61
N ARG A 47 4.23 -10.53 -5.87
CA ARG A 47 4.24 -10.42 -4.41
C ARG A 47 4.00 -8.99 -3.94
N VAL A 48 4.67 -8.01 -4.53
CA VAL A 48 4.49 -6.57 -4.20
C VAL A 48 3.03 -6.16 -4.43
N LEU A 49 2.43 -6.54 -5.56
CA LEU A 49 1.02 -6.25 -5.85
C LEU A 49 0.08 -6.89 -4.81
N GLY A 50 0.38 -8.11 -4.36
CA GLY A 50 -0.39 -8.78 -3.30
C GLY A 50 -0.37 -8.02 -1.97
N GLU A 51 0.80 -7.56 -1.53
CA GLU A 51 0.93 -6.81 -0.28
C GLU A 51 0.31 -5.41 -0.38
N LEU A 52 0.43 -4.74 -1.53
CA LEU A 52 -0.22 -3.45 -1.79
C LEU A 52 -1.74 -3.58 -1.76
N ARG A 53 -2.29 -4.64 -2.35
CA ARG A 53 -3.72 -4.95 -2.27
C ARG A 53 -4.16 -5.12 -0.82
N VAL A 54 -3.46 -5.96 -0.06
CA VAL A 54 -3.77 -6.19 1.36
C VAL A 54 -3.73 -4.90 2.17
N LEU A 55 -2.75 -4.03 1.93
CA LEU A 55 -2.65 -2.72 2.57
C LEU A 55 -3.90 -1.88 2.27
N VAL A 56 -4.23 -1.72 0.99
CA VAL A 56 -5.35 -0.89 0.54
C VAL A 56 -6.70 -1.44 1.03
N GLU A 57 -6.90 -2.75 1.06
CA GLU A 57 -8.12 -3.38 1.59
C GLU A 57 -8.29 -3.22 3.12
N ARG A 58 -7.19 -2.99 3.86
CA ARG A 58 -7.21 -2.82 5.33
C ARG A 58 -7.44 -1.37 5.77
N VAL A 59 -6.96 -0.39 5.02
CA VAL A 59 -7.12 1.04 5.37
C VAL A 59 -8.59 1.44 5.62
N PRO A 60 -9.59 1.00 4.82
CA PRO A 60 -11.00 1.30 5.07
C PRO A 60 -11.48 0.94 6.48
N GLN A 61 -10.98 -0.16 7.06
CA GLN A 61 -11.33 -0.55 8.42
C GLN A 61 -10.84 0.48 9.44
N VAL A 62 -9.61 0.96 9.31
CA VAL A 62 -9.05 1.99 10.19
C VAL A 62 -9.85 3.29 10.05
N LEU A 63 -10.21 3.68 8.83
CA LEU A 63 -11.05 4.88 8.60
C LEU A 63 -12.42 4.77 9.28
N ARG A 64 -13.07 3.60 9.22
CA ARG A 64 -14.33 3.35 9.95
C ARG A 64 -14.16 3.45 11.46
N GLN A 65 -13.06 2.93 12.00
CA GLN A 65 -12.78 2.99 13.43
C GLN A 65 -12.56 4.43 13.90
N VAL A 66 -11.80 5.23 13.14
CA VAL A 66 -11.59 6.65 13.42
C VAL A 66 -12.90 7.44 13.31
N ALA A 67 -13.69 7.22 12.24
CA ALA A 67 -14.97 7.89 12.06
C ALA A 67 -15.93 7.59 13.23
N LYS A 68 -16.03 6.33 13.63
CA LYS A 68 -16.84 5.91 14.78
C LYS A 68 -16.37 6.58 16.08
N HIS A 69 -15.06 6.67 16.30
CA HIS A 69 -14.53 7.36 17.48
C HIS A 69 -14.90 8.84 17.50
N LEU A 70 -14.79 9.54 16.36
CA LEU A 70 -15.18 10.94 16.23
C LEU A 70 -16.68 11.15 16.53
N GLU A 71 -17.55 10.29 15.99
CA GLU A 71 -18.99 10.33 16.26
C GLU A 71 -19.31 10.13 17.75
N GLN A 72 -18.63 9.17 18.40
CA GLN A 72 -18.88 8.81 19.80
C GLN A 72 -18.35 9.83 20.80
N SER A 73 -17.25 10.50 20.46
CA SER A 73 -16.60 11.50 21.31
C SER A 73 -17.05 12.92 20.98
N ALA A 74 -18.09 13.10 20.13
CA ALA A 74 -18.44 14.40 19.57
C ALA A 74 -18.73 15.48 20.62
N SER A 75 -19.37 15.11 21.72
CA SER A 75 -19.69 16.01 22.84
C SER A 75 -18.47 16.43 23.66
N SER A 76 -17.31 15.80 23.45
CA SER A 76 -16.07 16.07 24.18
C SER A 76 -15.10 16.98 23.41
N TYR A 77 -15.47 17.42 22.21
CA TYR A 77 -14.66 18.31 21.39
C TYR A 77 -15.22 19.73 21.39
N GLU A 78 -14.31 20.69 21.45
CA GLU A 78 -14.57 22.10 21.22
C GLU A 78 -13.76 22.55 20.00
N VAL A 79 -14.14 23.70 19.46
CA VAL A 79 -13.43 24.35 18.34
C VAL A 79 -12.70 25.58 18.85
N ASP A 80 -11.60 25.93 18.18
CA ASP A 80 -10.90 27.19 18.44
C ASP A 80 -11.58 28.38 17.74
N ASP A 81 -11.12 29.59 18.05
CA ASP A 81 -11.67 30.84 17.50
C ASP A 81 -11.51 30.98 15.97
N ALA A 82 -10.63 30.18 15.35
CA ALA A 82 -10.40 30.21 13.91
C ALA A 82 -11.29 29.21 13.16
N ALA A 83 -12.07 28.40 13.85
CA ALA A 83 -12.89 27.38 13.23
C ALA A 83 -14.02 27.98 12.37
N PRO A 84 -14.23 27.45 11.16
CA PRO A 84 -15.23 27.97 10.23
C PRO A 84 -16.68 27.57 10.59
N ALA A 85 -16.87 26.64 11.53
CA ALA A 85 -18.16 26.10 11.93
C ALA A 85 -18.09 25.50 13.35
N PRO A 86 -19.25 25.26 14.01
CA PRO A 86 -19.30 24.58 15.30
C PRO A 86 -18.72 23.16 15.26
N ALA A 87 -18.24 22.66 16.41
CA ALA A 87 -17.61 21.33 16.55
C ALA A 87 -18.42 20.20 15.91
N ALA A 88 -19.75 20.17 16.13
CA ALA A 88 -20.63 19.16 15.58
C ALA A 88 -20.60 19.11 14.03
N GLU A 89 -20.59 20.27 13.38
CA GLU A 89 -20.53 20.36 11.91
C GLU A 89 -19.16 19.93 11.38
N MET A 90 -18.07 20.35 12.04
CA MET A 90 -16.71 19.95 11.67
C MET A 90 -16.51 18.43 11.80
N ILE A 91 -17.01 17.84 12.88
CA ILE A 91 -16.96 16.38 13.10
C ILE A 91 -17.78 15.64 12.04
N ALA A 92 -19.00 16.10 11.75
CA ALA A 92 -19.82 15.52 10.70
C ALA A 92 -19.12 15.56 9.33
N ALA A 93 -18.46 16.68 9.00
CA ALA A 93 -17.67 16.81 7.78
C ALA A 93 -16.47 15.84 7.74
N ALA A 94 -15.73 15.70 8.84
CA ALA A 94 -14.60 14.76 8.95
C ALA A 94 -15.06 13.30 8.76
N VAL A 95 -16.12 12.91 9.46
CA VAL A 95 -16.76 11.57 9.34
C VAL A 95 -17.20 11.29 7.92
N LEU A 96 -17.85 12.26 7.26
CA LEU A 96 -18.27 12.13 5.87
C LEU A 96 -17.06 11.95 4.93
N GLY A 97 -15.98 12.70 5.14
CA GLY A 97 -14.72 12.54 4.40
C GLY A 97 -14.13 11.14 4.55
N LEU A 98 -14.05 10.64 5.79
CA LEU A 98 -13.55 9.28 6.08
C LEU A 98 -14.43 8.19 5.47
N ARG A 99 -15.74 8.39 5.39
CA ARG A 99 -16.69 7.49 4.72
C ARG A 99 -16.48 7.49 3.21
N ARG A 100 -16.39 8.67 2.60
CA ARG A 100 -16.16 8.84 1.16
C ARG A 100 -14.83 8.26 0.69
N ALA A 101 -13.78 8.32 1.51
CA ALA A 101 -12.47 7.75 1.17
C ALA A 101 -12.47 6.21 1.04
N GLN A 102 -13.48 5.50 1.58
CA GLN A 102 -13.50 4.03 1.57
C GLN A 102 -13.79 3.43 0.20
N GLU A 103 -14.61 4.10 -0.62
CA GLU A 103 -15.00 3.60 -1.94
C GLU A 103 -13.80 3.58 -2.90
N PRO A 104 -13.05 4.69 -3.10
CA PRO A 104 -11.85 4.66 -3.94
C PRO A 104 -10.78 3.66 -3.46
N LEU A 105 -10.68 3.41 -2.15
CA LEU A 105 -9.77 2.39 -1.61
C LEU A 105 -10.24 0.97 -1.96
N SER A 106 -11.54 0.71 -1.94
CA SER A 106 -12.09 -0.59 -2.33
C SER A 106 -11.86 -0.85 -3.81
N ASP A 107 -12.15 0.15 -4.66
CA ASP A 107 -11.91 0.10 -6.11
C ASP A 107 -10.42 -0.12 -6.42
N ALA A 108 -9.53 0.58 -5.71
CA ALA A 108 -8.09 0.39 -5.86
C ALA A 108 -7.66 -1.04 -5.51
N GLY A 109 -8.24 -1.64 -4.46
CA GLY A 109 -7.98 -3.05 -4.10
C GLY A 109 -8.35 -4.02 -5.23
N GLU A 110 -9.50 -3.82 -5.87
CA GLU A 110 -9.95 -4.63 -7.01
C GLU A 110 -9.02 -4.47 -8.22
N LEU A 111 -8.64 -3.23 -8.56
CA LEU A 111 -7.75 -2.93 -9.67
C LEU A 111 -6.35 -3.52 -9.46
N ILE A 112 -5.80 -3.43 -8.25
CA ILE A 112 -4.51 -4.06 -7.91
C ILE A 112 -4.63 -5.58 -7.99
N GLY A 113 -5.75 -6.16 -7.52
CA GLY A 113 -6.02 -7.60 -7.64
C GLY A 113 -6.05 -8.07 -9.10
N ALA A 114 -6.68 -7.29 -9.98
CA ALA A 114 -6.69 -7.57 -11.42
C ALA A 114 -5.26 -7.52 -12.01
N ALA A 115 -4.47 -6.51 -11.65
CA ALA A 115 -3.07 -6.41 -12.08
C ALA A 115 -2.22 -7.58 -11.57
N GLN A 116 -2.42 -8.00 -10.31
CA GLN A 116 -1.75 -9.16 -9.73
C GLN A 116 -2.11 -10.44 -10.50
N SER A 117 -3.37 -10.62 -10.88
CA SER A 117 -3.81 -11.76 -11.69
C SER A 117 -3.14 -11.78 -13.07
N VAL A 118 -2.97 -10.62 -13.72
CA VAL A 118 -2.21 -10.53 -14.98
C VAL A 118 -0.75 -10.92 -14.76
N ALA A 119 -0.12 -10.40 -13.71
CA ALA A 119 1.27 -10.71 -13.39
C ALA A 119 1.51 -12.22 -13.18
N ALA A 120 0.54 -12.94 -12.62
CA ALA A 120 0.62 -14.40 -12.42
C ALA A 120 0.79 -15.20 -13.74
N HIS A 121 0.46 -14.59 -14.89
CA HIS A 121 0.60 -15.20 -16.22
C HIS A 121 1.85 -14.76 -16.97
N LEU A 122 2.66 -13.86 -16.42
CA LEU A 122 3.90 -13.41 -17.04
C LEU A 122 5.07 -14.33 -16.65
N TYR A 123 6.06 -14.45 -17.52
CA TYR A 123 7.32 -15.13 -17.24
C TYR A 123 8.47 -14.41 -17.93
N THR A 124 9.66 -14.48 -17.36
CA THR A 124 10.87 -13.98 -18.00
C THR A 124 11.44 -15.08 -18.90
N PRO A 125 11.42 -14.93 -20.24
CA PRO A 125 12.04 -15.91 -21.12
C PRO A 125 13.56 -15.93 -20.90
N ALA A 126 14.16 -17.12 -20.97
CA ALA A 126 15.60 -17.25 -20.87
C ALA A 126 16.30 -16.49 -22.01
N PRO A 127 17.46 -15.85 -21.77
CA PRO A 127 18.20 -15.17 -22.82
C PRO A 127 18.59 -16.20 -23.90
N VAL A 128 18.24 -15.91 -25.16
CA VAL A 128 18.58 -16.75 -26.31
C VAL A 128 20.10 -16.80 -26.42
N ARG A 129 20.69 -17.95 -26.08
CA ARG A 129 22.11 -18.22 -26.35
C ARG A 129 22.27 -18.37 -27.86
N VAL A 130 22.71 -17.32 -28.55
CA VAL A 130 23.22 -17.45 -29.91
C VAL A 130 24.47 -18.32 -29.83
N GLY A 131 24.36 -19.57 -30.28
CA GLY A 131 25.43 -20.55 -30.24
C GLY A 131 26.67 -20.01 -30.96
N GLY A 132 27.79 -19.94 -30.24
CA GLY A 132 29.09 -19.69 -30.84
C GLY A 132 29.41 -20.78 -31.84
N SER A 133 29.51 -20.41 -33.11
CA SER A 133 29.98 -21.28 -34.18
C SER A 133 31.40 -21.75 -33.85
N ALA A 134 31.52 -23.07 -33.80
CA ALA A 134 32.71 -23.89 -33.65
C ALA A 134 34.05 -23.25 -34.09
N SER A 135 34.98 -23.26 -33.14
CA SER A 135 36.40 -23.42 -33.43
C SER A 135 36.59 -24.73 -34.20
N MET A 136 36.98 -24.63 -35.47
CA MET A 136 37.57 -25.73 -36.23
C MET A 136 39.08 -25.48 -36.25
N ALA A 137 39.78 -26.10 -35.31
CA ALA A 137 41.19 -26.43 -35.46
C ALA A 137 41.28 -27.84 -36.06
N GLY A 138 42.09 -28.01 -37.11
CA GLY A 138 42.50 -29.32 -37.61
C GLY A 138 42.65 -29.39 -39.12
N GLY A 139 43.88 -29.22 -39.62
CA GLY A 139 44.27 -29.42 -41.01
C GLY A 139 45.50 -28.60 -41.38
#